data_AF-A0AAU9BIY9-F1
#
_entry.id   AF-A0AAU9BIY9-F1
#
_cell.length_a   1.000
_cell.length_b   1.000
_cell.length_c   1.000
_cell.angle_alpha   90.00
_cell.angle_beta   90.00
_cell.angle_gamma   90.00
#
_symmetry.space_group_name_H-M   'P 1'
#
loop_
_entity.id
_entity.type
_entity.pdbx_description
1 polymer ?
#
loop_
_entity_poly.entity_id
_entity_poly.type
_entity_poly.pdbx_seq_one_letter_code
_entity_poly.pdbx_strand_id
1 'polypeptide(L)'
;MLTLLGSLLGFLSSTFPEFLKLFRDSQDRKHELAILDRQMEQQRLGHTQRLEEIQIAADIAESQALYSYANHPTGLPWVEALQASVRPVITYAFFLVFAVVKVSALATLLQTEGVTLTTALQATWDEETQALFAAVMSFWFGSRQISKMRRGG
;
A
#
# COMPACT_ATOMS: atom_id res chain seq x y z
N MET A 1 51.71 -60.20 7.46
CA MET A 1 51.20 -58.95 8.08
C MET A 1 51.43 -57.74 7.17
N LEU A 2 52.61 -57.57 6.55
CA LEU A 2 52.87 -56.49 5.56
C LEU A 2 52.09 -56.61 4.24
N THR A 3 51.76 -57.83 3.78
CA THR A 3 50.95 -58.08 2.58
C THR A 3 49.49 -57.67 2.74
N LEU A 4 48.91 -57.82 3.93
CA LEU A 4 47.56 -57.35 4.26
C LEU A 4 47.50 -55.82 4.27
N LEU A 5 48.50 -55.16 4.84
CA LEU A 5 48.61 -53.69 4.81
C LEU A 5 48.81 -53.16 3.39
N GLY A 6 49.62 -53.83 2.56
CA GLY A 6 49.79 -53.47 1.14
C GLY A 6 48.51 -53.65 0.31
N SER A 7 47.75 -54.73 0.54
CA SER A 7 46.46 -54.96 -0.12
C SER A 7 45.38 -53.97 0.32
N LEU A 8 45.37 -53.57 1.61
CA LEU A 8 44.43 -52.59 2.15
C LEU A 8 44.75 -51.18 1.64
N LEU A 9 46.04 -50.80 1.57
CA LEU A 9 46.49 -49.54 0.98
C LEU A 9 46.20 -49.47 -0.53
N GLY A 10 46.38 -50.57 -1.27
CA GLY A 10 46.03 -50.65 -2.69
C GLY A 10 44.52 -50.49 -2.93
N PHE A 11 43.68 -51.08 -2.08
CA PHE A 11 42.22 -50.94 -2.13
C PHE A 11 41.74 -49.52 -1.74
N LEU A 12 42.37 -48.90 -0.74
CA LEU A 12 42.07 -47.50 -0.39
C LEU A 12 42.51 -46.54 -1.48
N SER A 13 43.64 -46.80 -2.14
CA SER A 13 44.12 -45.96 -3.24
C SER A 13 43.26 -46.08 -4.49
N SER A 14 42.62 -47.23 -4.76
CA SER A 14 41.71 -47.40 -5.90
C SER A 14 40.32 -46.83 -5.66
N THR A 15 39.84 -46.79 -4.40
CA THR A 15 38.51 -46.28 -4.03
C THR A 15 38.51 -44.78 -3.70
N PHE A 16 39.65 -44.19 -3.33
CA PHE A 16 39.78 -42.75 -3.06
C PHE A 16 39.30 -41.83 -4.21
N PRO A 17 39.63 -42.10 -5.49
CA PRO A 17 39.10 -41.33 -6.62
C PRO A 17 37.58 -41.38 -6.73
N GLU A 18 36.96 -42.49 -6.32
CA GLU A 18 35.52 -42.72 -6.40
C GLU A 18 34.77 -41.95 -5.30
N PHE A 19 35.32 -41.90 -4.08
CA PHE A 19 34.82 -41.01 -3.02
C PHE A 19 34.95 -39.54 -3.38
N LEU A 20 36.07 -39.13 -4.00
CA LEU A 20 36.24 -37.77 -4.48
C LEU A 20 35.28 -37.42 -5.63
N LYS A 21 34.90 -38.39 -6.46
CA LYS A 21 33.87 -38.19 -7.50
C LYS A 21 32.50 -38.01 -6.86
N LEU A 22 32.10 -38.89 -5.94
CA LEU A 22 30.82 -38.76 -5.21
C LEU A 22 30.70 -37.44 -4.45
N PHE A 23 31.79 -36.95 -3.85
CA PHE A 23 31.79 -35.65 -3.18
C PHE A 23 31.64 -34.48 -4.16
N ARG A 24 32.35 -34.51 -5.30
CA ARG A 24 32.21 -33.51 -6.37
C ARG A 24 30.81 -33.51 -6.97
N ASP A 25 30.28 -34.67 -7.31
CA ASP A 25 28.91 -34.82 -7.82
C ASP A 25 27.87 -34.29 -6.81
N SER A 26 28.11 -34.47 -5.51
CA SER A 26 27.26 -33.91 -4.45
C SER A 26 27.34 -32.38 -4.39
N GLN A 27 28.53 -31.79 -4.55
CA GLN A 27 28.71 -30.35 -4.62
C GLN A 27 28.08 -29.76 -5.89
N ASP A 28 28.23 -30.41 -7.03
CA ASP A 28 27.68 -29.97 -8.31
C ASP A 28 26.15 -29.99 -8.28
N ARG A 29 25.53 -31.06 -7.72
CA ARG A 29 24.07 -31.12 -7.52
C ARG A 29 23.58 -30.02 -6.58
N LYS A 30 24.31 -29.72 -5.51
CA LYS A 30 23.96 -28.60 -4.61
C LYS A 30 24.05 -27.26 -5.33
N HIS A 31 25.04 -27.08 -6.21
CA HIS A 31 25.18 -25.88 -7.00
C HIS A 31 24.05 -25.75 -8.03
N GLU A 32 23.70 -26.83 -8.73
CA GLU A 32 22.58 -26.88 -9.67
C GLU A 32 21.25 -26.58 -8.98
N LEU A 33 20.98 -27.20 -7.81
CA LEU A 33 19.82 -26.88 -6.99
C LEU A 33 19.78 -25.40 -6.60
N ALA A 34 20.92 -24.83 -6.18
CA ALA A 34 21.00 -23.41 -5.84
C ALA A 34 20.69 -22.50 -7.04
N ILE A 35 21.12 -22.87 -8.26
CA ILE A 35 20.79 -22.13 -9.48
C ILE A 35 19.28 -22.22 -9.76
N LEU A 36 18.71 -23.42 -9.69
CA LEU A 36 17.27 -23.63 -9.92
C LEU A 36 16.42 -22.86 -8.89
N ASP A 37 16.83 -22.87 -7.62
CA ASP A 37 16.15 -22.11 -6.56
C ASP A 37 16.18 -20.61 -6.84
N ARG A 38 17.32 -20.07 -7.28
CA ARG A 38 17.43 -18.65 -7.65
C ARG A 38 16.61 -18.29 -8.88
N GLN A 39 16.52 -19.18 -9.88
CA GLN A 39 15.65 -18.99 -11.04
C GLN A 39 14.17 -19.00 -10.64
N MET A 40 13.76 -19.93 -9.76
CA MET A 40 12.40 -19.99 -9.22
C MET A 40 12.08 -18.73 -8.41
N GLU A 41 13.02 -18.23 -7.60
CA GLU A 41 12.85 -16.99 -6.84
C GLU A 41 12.65 -15.79 -7.78
N GLN A 42 13.48 -15.67 -8.83
CA GLN A 42 13.32 -14.60 -9.83
C GLN A 42 11.96 -14.69 -10.54
N GLN A 43 11.51 -15.89 -10.92
CA GLN A 43 10.20 -16.09 -11.52
C GLN A 43 9.06 -15.73 -10.57
N ARG A 44 9.15 -16.12 -9.29
CA ARG A 44 8.18 -15.75 -8.26
C ARG A 44 8.07 -14.24 -8.12
N LEU A 45 9.21 -13.54 -8.03
CA LEU A 45 9.25 -12.08 -7.95
C LEU A 45 8.63 -11.42 -9.19
N GLY A 46 8.91 -11.94 -10.39
CA GLY A 46 8.28 -11.45 -11.62
C GLY A 46 6.77 -11.69 -11.65
N HIS A 47 6.29 -12.83 -11.15
CA HIS A 47 4.86 -13.12 -11.06
C HIS A 47 4.15 -12.23 -10.05
N THR A 48 4.74 -11.96 -8.89
CA THR A 48 4.16 -11.05 -7.88
C THR A 48 4.05 -9.63 -8.43
N GLN A 49 5.09 -9.13 -9.10
CA GLN A 49 5.05 -7.80 -9.74
C GLN A 49 3.93 -7.72 -10.78
N ARG A 50 3.80 -8.75 -11.62
CA ARG A 50 2.74 -8.78 -12.64
C ARG A 50 1.34 -8.86 -12.04
N LEU A 51 1.17 -9.57 -10.92
CA LEU A 51 -0.11 -9.58 -10.20
C LEU A 51 -0.44 -8.19 -9.62
N GLU A 52 0.55 -7.50 -9.04
CA GLU A 52 0.37 -6.12 -8.58
C GLU A 52 0.00 -5.18 -9.73
N GLU A 53 0.68 -5.26 -10.87
CA GLU A 53 0.35 -4.48 -12.07
C GLU A 53 -1.09 -4.73 -12.54
N ILE A 54 -1.52 -5.99 -12.59
CA ILE A 54 -2.88 -6.37 -12.99
C ILE A 54 -3.90 -5.81 -12.00
N GLN A 55 -3.64 -5.89 -10.69
CA GLN A 55 -4.51 -5.32 -9.67
C GLN A 55 -4.62 -3.80 -9.81
N ILE A 56 -3.49 -3.11 -9.96
CA ILE A 56 -3.47 -1.66 -10.17
C ILE A 56 -4.23 -1.28 -11.44
N ALA A 57 -4.07 -2.03 -12.53
CA ALA A 57 -4.78 -1.81 -13.78
C ALA A 57 -6.29 -2.05 -13.65
N ALA A 58 -6.70 -3.08 -12.90
CA ALA A 58 -8.10 -3.36 -12.60
C ALA A 58 -8.74 -2.22 -11.78
N ASP A 59 -8.07 -1.74 -10.72
CA ASP A 59 -8.53 -0.61 -9.91
C ASP A 59 -8.66 0.67 -10.76
N ILE A 60 -7.74 0.88 -11.70
CA ILE A 60 -7.81 2.00 -12.65
C ILE A 60 -9.04 1.85 -13.56
N ALA A 61 -9.26 0.67 -14.13
CA ALA A 61 -10.39 0.42 -15.02
C ALA A 61 -11.72 0.56 -14.29
N GLU A 62 -11.83 0.04 -13.07
CA GLU A 62 -13.01 0.17 -12.22
C GLU A 62 -13.28 1.63 -11.87
N SER A 63 -12.27 2.37 -11.41
CA SER A 63 -12.43 3.78 -11.09
C SER A 63 -12.84 4.60 -12.32
N GLN A 64 -12.25 4.36 -13.50
CA GLN A 64 -12.65 5.00 -14.74
C GLN A 64 -14.08 4.66 -15.14
N ALA A 65 -14.50 3.40 -15.00
CA ALA A 65 -15.87 2.98 -15.27
C ALA A 65 -16.86 3.71 -14.35
N LEU A 66 -16.56 3.81 -13.05
CA LEU A 66 -17.36 4.57 -12.09
C LEU A 66 -17.47 6.06 -12.46
N TYR A 67 -16.36 6.69 -12.87
CA TYR A 67 -16.39 8.09 -13.32
C TYR A 67 -17.18 8.27 -14.63
N SER A 68 -17.07 7.34 -15.56
CA SER A 68 -17.79 7.39 -16.84
C SER A 68 -19.31 7.26 -16.67
N TYR A 69 -19.74 6.43 -15.70
CA TYR A 69 -21.15 6.28 -15.35
C TYR A 69 -21.68 7.50 -14.58
N ALA A 70 -20.87 8.04 -13.66
CA ALA A 70 -21.24 9.21 -12.87
C ALA A 70 -21.37 10.51 -13.67
N ASN A 71 -20.66 10.63 -14.80
CA ASN A 71 -20.66 11.80 -15.69
C ASN A 71 -21.27 11.48 -17.07
N HIS A 72 -22.27 10.60 -17.14
CA HIS A 72 -22.89 10.28 -18.42
C HIS A 72 -23.50 11.56 -19.03
N PRO A 73 -23.09 11.98 -20.26
CA PRO A 73 -23.60 13.18 -20.87
C PRO A 73 -25.10 13.01 -21.12
N THR A 74 -25.90 13.74 -20.36
CA THR A 74 -27.36 13.74 -20.48
C THR A 74 -27.83 14.60 -21.64
N GLY A 75 -26.90 15.30 -22.32
CA GLY A 75 -27.17 16.16 -23.48
C GLY A 75 -27.78 17.51 -23.10
N LEU A 76 -27.99 17.76 -21.81
CA LEU A 76 -28.53 19.00 -21.26
C LEU A 76 -27.47 19.65 -20.36
N PRO A 77 -26.86 20.78 -20.78
CA PRO A 77 -25.72 21.37 -20.06
C PRO A 77 -26.07 21.83 -18.64
N TRP A 78 -27.35 22.14 -18.37
CA TRP A 78 -27.79 22.52 -17.02
C TRP A 78 -27.88 21.32 -16.06
N VAL A 79 -28.23 20.12 -16.57
CA VAL A 79 -28.29 18.89 -15.77
C VAL A 79 -26.88 18.43 -15.42
N GLU A 80 -25.97 18.50 -16.39
CA GLU A 80 -24.56 18.17 -16.22
C GLU A 80 -23.88 19.12 -15.22
N ALA A 81 -24.15 20.44 -15.33
CA ALA A 81 -23.66 21.42 -14.36
C ALA A 81 -24.21 21.16 -12.95
N LEU A 82 -25.50 20.80 -12.83
CA LEU A 82 -26.11 20.48 -11.55
C LEU A 82 -25.45 19.23 -10.95
N GLN A 83 -25.35 18.13 -11.70
CA GLN A 83 -24.73 16.88 -11.27
C GLN A 83 -23.27 17.07 -10.84
N ALA A 84 -22.49 17.80 -11.64
CA ALA A 84 -21.10 18.12 -11.31
C ALA A 84 -20.98 18.95 -10.03
N SER A 85 -21.96 19.81 -9.73
CA SER A 85 -21.98 20.66 -8.54
C SER A 85 -22.40 19.93 -7.25
N VAL A 86 -23.14 18.82 -7.33
CA VAL A 86 -23.67 18.12 -6.14
C VAL A 86 -22.56 17.74 -5.16
N ARG A 87 -21.46 17.16 -5.66
CA ARG A 87 -20.34 16.71 -4.82
C ARG A 87 -19.64 17.89 -4.08
N PRO A 88 -19.26 18.99 -4.74
CA PRO A 88 -18.77 20.19 -4.05
C PRO A 88 -19.78 20.80 -3.08
N VAL A 89 -21.05 20.95 -3.50
CA VAL A 89 -22.08 21.62 -2.69
C VAL A 89 -22.34 20.87 -1.40
N ILE A 90 -22.47 19.55 -1.45
CA ILE A 90 -22.64 18.72 -0.24
C ILE A 90 -21.44 18.89 0.68
N THR A 91 -20.23 18.88 0.13
CA THR A 91 -18.98 19.06 0.91
C THR A 91 -18.99 20.39 1.65
N TYR A 92 -19.27 21.49 0.94
CA TYR A 92 -19.35 22.82 1.55
C TYR A 92 -20.48 22.93 2.57
N ALA A 93 -21.64 22.33 2.31
CA ALA A 93 -22.76 22.33 3.24
C ALA A 93 -22.41 21.65 4.57
N PHE A 94 -21.79 20.47 4.53
CA PHE A 94 -21.35 19.76 5.74
C PHE A 94 -20.28 20.55 6.51
N PHE A 95 -19.30 21.12 5.82
CA PHE A 95 -18.28 21.97 6.46
C PHE A 95 -18.88 23.25 7.07
N LEU A 96 -19.88 23.85 6.41
CA LEU A 96 -20.57 25.03 6.91
C LEU A 96 -21.37 24.70 8.17
N VAL A 97 -22.12 23.59 8.18
CA VAL A 97 -22.84 23.12 9.38
C VAL A 97 -21.86 22.86 10.52
N PHE A 98 -20.74 22.19 10.26
CA PHE A 98 -19.69 21.96 11.25
C PHE A 98 -19.12 23.27 11.81
N ALA A 99 -18.80 24.23 10.93
CA ALA A 99 -18.29 25.54 11.33
C ALA A 99 -19.31 26.31 12.18
N VAL A 100 -20.59 26.31 11.78
CA VAL A 100 -21.68 26.94 12.55
C VAL A 100 -21.79 26.30 13.93
N VAL A 101 -21.81 24.97 14.03
CA VAL A 101 -21.89 24.28 15.32
C VAL A 101 -20.71 24.64 16.23
N LYS A 102 -19.48 24.67 15.69
CA LYS A 102 -18.28 25.03 16.46
C LYS A 102 -18.27 26.50 16.88
N VAL A 103 -18.70 27.41 16.02
CA VAL A 103 -18.84 28.84 16.35
C VAL A 103 -19.93 29.05 17.40
N SER A 104 -21.07 28.37 17.28
CA SER A 104 -22.15 28.41 18.27
C SER A 104 -21.69 27.87 19.62
N ALA A 105 -20.97 26.75 19.66
CA ALA A 105 -20.42 26.18 20.90
C ALA A 105 -19.41 27.15 21.57
N LEU A 106 -18.55 27.78 20.79
CA LEU A 106 -17.62 28.79 21.29
C LEU A 106 -18.36 30.03 21.80
N ALA A 107 -19.39 30.48 21.09
CA ALA A 107 -20.21 31.62 21.50
C ALA A 107 -20.97 31.34 22.81
N THR A 108 -21.50 30.13 23.01
CA THR A 108 -22.17 29.76 24.27
C THR A 108 -21.20 29.73 25.46
N LEU A 109 -19.98 29.21 25.27
CA LEU A 109 -18.96 29.19 26.33
C LEU A 109 -18.51 30.61 26.72
N LEU A 110 -18.37 31.50 25.74
CA LEU A 110 -17.96 32.89 25.97
C LEU A 110 -19.07 33.76 26.57
N GLN A 111 -20.28 33.69 26.00
CA GLN A 111 -21.36 34.62 26.31
C GLN A 111 -22.25 34.13 27.46
N THR A 112 -22.48 32.83 27.55
CA THR A 112 -23.42 32.26 28.54
C THR A 112 -22.69 31.79 29.79
N GLU A 113 -21.53 31.14 29.64
CA GLU A 113 -20.75 30.62 30.77
C GLU A 113 -19.68 31.59 31.28
N GLY A 114 -19.38 32.66 30.52
CA GLY A 114 -18.39 33.67 30.91
C GLY A 114 -16.95 33.13 30.97
N VAL A 115 -16.68 32.03 30.27
CA VAL A 115 -15.38 31.36 30.23
C VAL A 115 -14.40 32.21 29.42
N THR A 116 -13.13 32.26 29.82
CA THR A 116 -12.11 33.01 29.07
C THR A 116 -11.89 32.40 27.68
N LEU A 117 -11.55 33.23 26.69
CA LEU A 117 -11.39 32.79 25.30
C LEU A 117 -10.40 31.62 25.16
N THR A 118 -9.33 31.62 25.95
CA THR A 118 -8.30 30.58 25.93
C THR A 118 -8.86 29.22 26.33
N THR A 119 -9.65 29.14 27.40
CA THR A 119 -10.22 27.88 27.87
C THR A 119 -11.41 27.44 27.01
N ALA A 120 -12.21 28.37 26.50
CA ALA A 120 -13.28 28.06 25.55
C ALA A 120 -12.75 27.46 24.23
N LEU A 121 -11.63 27.99 23.71
CA LEU A 121 -10.95 27.43 22.54
C LEU A 121 -10.42 26.03 22.80
N GLN A 122 -9.77 25.79 23.94
CA GLN A 122 -9.27 24.46 24.30
C GLN A 122 -10.41 23.44 24.47
N ALA A 123 -11.54 23.85 25.04
CA ALA A 123 -12.71 23.00 25.20
C ALA A 123 -13.41 22.70 23.86
N THR A 124 -13.44 23.66 22.94
CA THR A 124 -14.09 23.51 21.63
C THR A 124 -13.19 22.79 20.61
N TRP A 125 -11.87 22.88 20.78
CA TRP A 125 -10.84 22.25 19.96
C TRP A 125 -10.25 21.00 20.66
N ASP A 126 -11.15 20.11 21.04
CA ASP A 126 -10.88 18.84 21.69
C ASP A 126 -10.18 17.83 20.77
N GLU A 127 -9.66 16.75 21.37
CA GLU A 127 -8.89 15.71 20.67
C GLU A 127 -9.71 14.98 19.60
N GLU A 128 -11.01 14.78 19.82
CA GLU A 128 -11.90 14.14 18.84
C GLU A 128 -12.06 15.03 17.61
N THR A 129 -12.24 16.34 17.80
CA THR A 129 -12.30 17.31 16.71
C THR A 129 -10.99 17.42 15.93
N GLN A 130 -9.86 17.37 16.64
CA GLN A 130 -8.53 17.36 16.01
C GLN A 130 -8.32 16.10 15.16
N ALA A 131 -8.71 14.94 15.69
CA ALA A 131 -8.64 13.67 14.97
C ALA A 131 -9.54 13.67 13.73
N LEU A 132 -10.77 14.17 13.84
CA LEU A 132 -11.68 14.32 12.71
C LEU A 132 -11.12 15.27 11.66
N PHE A 133 -10.57 16.42 12.06
CA PHE A 133 -9.96 17.38 11.15
C PHE A 133 -8.74 16.77 10.43
N ALA A 134 -7.87 16.08 11.18
CA ALA A 134 -6.72 15.38 10.61
C ALA A 134 -7.13 14.28 9.63
N ALA A 135 -8.18 13.51 9.93
CA ALA A 135 -8.72 12.49 9.04
C ALA A 135 -9.27 13.11 7.73
N VAL A 136 -10.02 14.21 7.82
CA VAL A 136 -10.57 14.90 6.64
C VAL A 136 -9.46 15.52 5.80
N MET A 137 -8.47 16.16 6.43
CA MET A 137 -7.30 16.70 5.73
C MET A 137 -6.50 15.60 5.04
N SER A 138 -6.28 14.47 5.72
CA SER A 138 -5.60 13.30 5.16
C SER A 138 -6.39 12.70 3.99
N PHE A 139 -7.71 12.67 4.05
CA PHE A 139 -8.53 12.23 2.93
C PHE A 139 -8.41 13.16 1.71
N TRP A 140 -8.47 14.48 1.91
CA TRP A 140 -8.44 15.45 0.81
C TRP A 140 -7.05 15.61 0.17
N PHE A 141 -5.98 15.60 0.98
CA PHE A 141 -4.61 15.78 0.51
C PHE A 141 -3.89 14.44 0.27
N GLY A 142 -4.16 13.41 1.07
CA GLY A 142 -3.53 12.09 0.94
C GLY A 142 -3.98 11.34 -0.32
N SER A 143 -5.27 11.40 -0.68
CA SER A 143 -5.76 10.81 -1.95
C SER A 143 -5.11 11.47 -3.18
N ARG A 144 -4.92 12.79 -3.15
CA ARG A 144 -4.22 13.53 -4.22
C ARG A 144 -2.72 13.22 -4.27
N GLN A 145 -2.04 13.11 -3.13
CA GLN A 145 -0.62 12.73 -3.10
C GLN A 145 -0.39 11.29 -3.57
N ILE A 146 -1.21 10.33 -3.15
CA ILE A 146 -1.14 8.93 -3.61
C ILE A 146 -1.36 8.84 -5.12
N SER A 147 -2.30 9.61 -5.67
CA SER A 147 -2.54 9.66 -7.13
C SER A 147 -1.35 10.21 -7.93
N LYS A 148 -0.52 11.07 -7.32
CA LYS A 148 0.68 11.66 -7.95
C LYS A 148 1.88 10.72 -7.85
N MET A 149 2.06 10.03 -6.72
CA MET A 149 3.11 9.03 -6.55
C MET A 149 2.93 7.84 -7.50
N ARG A 150 1.68 7.39 -7.73
CA ARG A 150 1.37 6.32 -8.70
C ARG A 150 1.60 6.69 -10.18
N ARG A 151 1.81 7.97 -10.51
CA ARG A 151 2.12 8.44 -11.87
C ARG A 151 3.61 8.76 -12.09
N GLY A 152 4.41 8.73 -11.02
CA GLY A 152 5.80 9.17 -11.02
C GLY A 152 6.83 8.08 -10.69
N GLY A 153 6.40 6.82 -10.60
CA GLY A 153 7.25 5.63 -10.63
C GLY A 153 6.91 4.81 -11.86
#